data_AF-A0A8T0EVJ2-F1
#
_entry.id   AF-A0A8T0EVJ2-F1
#
_cell.length_a   1.000
_cell.length_b   1.000
_cell.length_c   1.000
_cell.angle_alpha   90.00
_cell.angle_beta   90.00
_cell.angle_gamma   90.00
#
_symmetry.space_group_name_H-M   'P 1'
#
loop_
_entity.id
_entity.type
_entity.pdbx_description
1 polymer ?
#
loop_
_entity_poly.entity_id
_entity_poly.type
_entity_poly.pdbx_seq_one_letter_code
_entity_poly.pdbx_strand_id
1 'polypeptide(L)'
;MNSNQIFMNFSTSVINYLNVENEKEAISRFYDELVSELTVRYSVAHYQVDNALSSLVYNYRHMKNGRTPQECDYNNISSCIGYLHQYAPCHSCMVYAIIHELWRQPLIEIFYLRIKNTLNVTFIGSGPGNDFVGFLSALQGTLGFVLNMNVTFVDKMQGWENIVLATIEKLRNGGCGNAENVYKRINVKVSFLKSDITKIALFDQALQINLKTTEVVFLVKALSTIPDEYKHSALKNIIPHMKPGAILIFIDCPYPHQLSTLNFRLREIYQKMNTKYTCSSRTRFGHKNITRCRADAKVFVKI
;
A
#
# COMPACT_ATOMS: atom_id res chain seq x y z
N MET A 1 -43.28 -10.24 -7.19
CA MET A 1 -41.88 -9.76 -7.11
C MET A 1 -41.49 -9.22 -8.49
N ASN A 2 -41.15 -7.94 -8.60
CA ASN A 2 -41.07 -7.21 -9.88
C ASN A 2 -39.78 -7.51 -10.65
N SER A 3 -39.93 -8.01 -11.87
CA SER A 3 -38.85 -8.25 -12.85
C SER A 3 -37.99 -7.00 -13.14
N ASN A 4 -38.57 -5.80 -13.05
CA ASN A 4 -37.86 -4.53 -13.24
C ASN A 4 -36.82 -4.22 -12.14
N GLN A 5 -37.02 -4.73 -10.92
CA GLN A 5 -36.08 -4.54 -9.81
C GLN A 5 -34.84 -5.44 -9.96
N ILE A 6 -35.01 -6.59 -10.63
CA ILE A 6 -33.94 -7.54 -10.94
C ILE A 6 -33.04 -6.95 -12.04
N PHE A 7 -33.61 -6.44 -13.14
CA PHE A 7 -32.83 -5.86 -14.25
C PHE A 7 -31.99 -4.63 -13.85
N MET A 8 -32.51 -3.72 -13.00
CA MET A 8 -31.74 -2.56 -12.54
C MET A 8 -30.56 -2.95 -11.62
N ASN A 9 -30.73 -3.97 -10.78
CA ASN A 9 -29.66 -4.47 -9.90
C ASN A 9 -28.54 -5.18 -10.69
N PHE A 10 -28.88 -5.87 -11.78
CA PHE A 10 -27.90 -6.47 -12.69
C PHE A 10 -27.09 -5.42 -13.46
N SER A 11 -27.71 -4.34 -13.93
CA SER A 11 -27.01 -3.27 -14.65
C SER A 11 -26.00 -2.54 -13.75
N THR A 12 -26.37 -2.23 -12.50
CA THR A 12 -25.51 -1.51 -11.55
C THR A 12 -24.31 -2.35 -11.10
N SER A 13 -24.48 -3.66 -10.92
CA SER A 13 -23.38 -4.55 -10.53
C SER A 13 -22.35 -4.74 -11.65
N VAL A 14 -22.80 -4.83 -12.89
CA VAL A 14 -21.92 -4.93 -14.08
C VAL A 14 -21.12 -3.64 -14.28
N ILE A 15 -21.75 -2.48 -14.18
CA ILE A 15 -21.05 -1.17 -14.31
C ILE A 15 -20.00 -1.02 -13.21
N ASN A 16 -20.34 -1.35 -11.96
CA ASN A 16 -19.38 -1.29 -10.86
C ASN A 16 -18.21 -2.26 -11.06
N TYR A 17 -18.46 -3.46 -11.56
CA TYR A 17 -17.41 -4.42 -11.88
C TYR A 17 -16.47 -3.89 -12.97
N LEU A 18 -17.03 -3.38 -14.07
CA LEU A 18 -16.24 -2.80 -15.17
C LEU A 18 -15.38 -1.62 -14.69
N ASN A 19 -15.91 -0.76 -13.84
CA ASN A 19 -15.16 0.35 -13.25
C ASN A 19 -13.98 -0.13 -12.39
N VAL A 20 -14.15 -1.20 -11.62
CA VAL A 20 -13.08 -1.79 -10.80
C VAL A 20 -11.98 -2.38 -11.67
N GLU A 21 -12.33 -3.14 -12.72
CA GLU A 21 -11.33 -3.73 -13.62
C GLU A 21 -10.61 -2.66 -14.46
N ASN A 22 -11.32 -1.62 -14.93
CA ASN A 22 -10.71 -0.50 -15.62
C ASN A 22 -9.69 0.24 -14.75
N GLU A 23 -9.99 0.41 -13.46
CA GLU A 23 -9.05 1.03 -12.53
C GLU A 23 -7.82 0.17 -12.27
N LYS A 24 -7.98 -1.16 -12.14
CA LYS A 24 -6.82 -2.09 -12.05
C LYS A 24 -5.93 -2.01 -13.28
N GLU A 25 -6.52 -1.88 -14.46
CA GLU A 25 -5.79 -1.70 -15.71
C GLU A 25 -5.06 -0.35 -15.76
N ALA A 26 -5.66 0.73 -15.25
CA ALA A 26 -5.01 2.03 -15.12
C ALA A 26 -3.81 1.97 -14.16
N ILE A 27 -3.96 1.31 -13.00
CA ILE A 27 -2.88 1.07 -12.04
C ILE A 27 -1.74 0.28 -12.69
N SER A 28 -2.04 -0.78 -13.43
CA SER A 28 -1.01 -1.57 -14.12
C SER A 28 -0.25 -0.75 -15.16
N ARG A 29 -0.94 0.10 -15.94
CA ARG A 29 -0.30 1.00 -16.91
C ARG A 29 0.57 2.06 -16.24
N PHE A 30 0.11 2.63 -15.14
CA PHE A 30 0.88 3.60 -14.36
C PHE A 30 2.28 3.09 -14.02
N TYR A 31 2.38 1.85 -13.52
CA TYR A 31 3.68 1.26 -13.19
C TYR A 31 4.51 0.88 -14.42
N ASP A 32 3.88 0.42 -15.49
CA ASP A 32 4.59 0.10 -16.73
C ASP A 32 5.30 1.35 -17.29
N GLU A 33 4.59 2.48 -17.28
CA GLU A 33 5.15 3.78 -17.66
C GLU A 33 6.19 4.29 -16.66
N LEU A 34 5.93 4.20 -15.35
CA LEU A 34 6.88 4.61 -14.31
C LEU A 34 8.20 3.83 -14.41
N VAL A 35 8.13 2.53 -14.67
CA VAL A 35 9.31 1.69 -14.92
C VAL A 35 10.08 2.21 -16.14
N SER A 36 9.41 2.54 -17.25
CA SER A 36 10.08 3.11 -18.44
C SER A 36 10.77 4.42 -18.13
N GLU A 37 10.08 5.34 -17.46
CA GLU A 37 10.61 6.65 -17.08
C GLU A 37 11.84 6.52 -16.18
N LEU A 38 11.80 5.64 -15.18
CA LEU A 38 12.91 5.41 -14.25
C LEU A 38 14.10 4.73 -14.93
N THR A 39 13.87 3.75 -15.80
CA THR A 39 14.96 3.11 -16.56
C THR A 39 15.72 4.14 -17.39
N VAL A 40 15.01 5.05 -18.06
CA VAL A 40 15.62 6.14 -18.84
C VAL A 40 16.29 7.16 -17.92
N ARG A 41 15.57 7.67 -16.90
CA ARG A 41 16.03 8.72 -15.97
C ARG A 41 17.33 8.33 -15.28
N TYR A 42 17.48 7.07 -14.89
CA TYR A 42 18.66 6.55 -14.18
C TYR A 42 19.62 5.77 -15.08
N SER A 43 19.41 5.76 -16.40
CA SER A 43 20.26 5.07 -17.37
C SER A 43 20.55 3.60 -17.01
N VAL A 44 19.54 2.89 -16.52
CA VAL A 44 19.68 1.50 -16.06
C VAL A 44 19.60 0.56 -17.26
N ALA A 45 20.61 -0.28 -17.47
CA ALA A 45 20.61 -1.22 -18.56
C ALA A 45 19.62 -2.37 -18.31
N HIS A 46 18.98 -2.87 -19.38
CA HIS A 46 17.96 -3.94 -19.29
C HIS A 46 18.45 -5.18 -18.53
N TYR A 47 19.71 -5.60 -18.75
CA TYR A 47 20.27 -6.78 -18.07
C TYR A 47 20.44 -6.58 -16.56
N GLN A 48 20.61 -5.34 -16.08
CA GLN A 48 20.70 -5.06 -14.64
C GLN A 48 19.34 -5.26 -13.97
N VAL A 49 18.26 -4.83 -14.63
CA VAL A 49 16.89 -5.04 -14.14
C VAL A 49 16.51 -6.52 -14.20
N ASP A 50 16.88 -7.24 -15.26
CA ASP A 50 16.66 -8.68 -15.38
C ASP A 50 17.37 -9.47 -14.25
N ASN A 51 18.63 -9.17 -13.99
CA ASN A 51 19.37 -9.77 -12.87
C ASN A 51 18.71 -9.47 -11.51
N ALA A 52 18.26 -8.22 -11.31
CA ALA A 52 17.56 -7.82 -10.10
C ALA A 52 16.21 -8.56 -9.95
N LEU A 53 15.44 -8.69 -11.03
CA LEU A 53 14.18 -9.45 -11.07
C LEU A 53 14.39 -10.91 -10.74
N SER A 54 15.39 -11.54 -11.35
CA SER A 54 15.75 -12.94 -11.08
C SER A 54 16.10 -13.16 -9.61
N SER A 55 16.88 -12.25 -9.02
CA SER A 55 17.21 -12.26 -7.58
C SER A 55 15.96 -12.06 -6.70
N LEU A 56 15.11 -11.08 -7.02
CA LEU A 56 13.87 -10.82 -6.29
C LEU A 56 12.93 -12.03 -6.30
N VAL A 57 12.66 -12.58 -7.49
CA VAL A 57 11.78 -13.74 -7.66
C VAL A 57 12.33 -14.94 -6.88
N TYR A 58 13.64 -15.18 -6.95
CA TYR A 58 14.27 -16.23 -6.15
C TYR A 58 14.09 -15.99 -4.65
N ASN A 59 14.37 -14.79 -4.17
CA ASN A 59 14.33 -14.45 -2.75
C ASN A 59 12.92 -14.56 -2.15
N TYR A 60 11.91 -14.01 -2.81
CA TYR A 60 10.52 -14.09 -2.35
C TYR A 60 9.94 -15.50 -2.46
N ARG A 61 10.33 -16.28 -3.48
CA ARG A 61 9.87 -17.67 -3.64
C ARG A 61 10.38 -18.59 -2.52
N HIS A 62 11.57 -18.32 -1.99
CA HIS A 62 12.22 -19.14 -0.97
C HIS A 62 12.17 -18.52 0.43
N MET A 63 11.31 -17.52 0.63
CA MET A 63 11.12 -16.89 1.93
C MET A 63 10.61 -17.90 2.96
N LYS A 64 11.23 -17.91 4.15
CA LYS A 64 10.82 -18.75 5.29
C LYS A 64 10.87 -17.93 6.57
N ASN A 65 9.85 -18.05 7.42
CA ASN A 65 9.78 -17.38 8.74
C ASN A 65 10.05 -15.85 8.65
N GLY A 66 9.54 -15.21 7.60
CA GLY A 66 9.73 -13.79 7.34
C GLY A 66 11.14 -13.39 6.90
N ARG A 67 11.99 -14.35 6.51
CA ARG A 67 13.36 -14.11 6.02
C ARG A 67 13.49 -14.55 4.58
N THR A 68 14.04 -13.69 3.73
CA THR A 68 14.54 -14.09 2.41
C THR A 68 15.91 -14.77 2.54
N PRO A 69 16.31 -15.66 1.60
CA PRO A 69 17.66 -16.24 1.58
C PRO A 69 18.77 -15.18 1.55
N GLN A 70 18.56 -14.12 0.78
CA GLN A 70 19.40 -12.94 0.75
C GLN A 70 18.53 -11.68 0.89
N GLU A 71 19.00 -10.70 1.64
CA GLU A 71 18.33 -9.41 1.74
C GLU A 71 18.37 -8.69 0.39
N CYS A 72 17.21 -8.23 -0.08
CA CYS A 72 17.12 -7.45 -1.31
C CYS A 72 17.58 -6.01 -1.04
N ASP A 73 18.61 -5.53 -1.72
CA ASP A 73 19.09 -4.16 -1.55
C ASP A 73 18.29 -3.19 -2.42
N TYR A 74 17.32 -2.50 -1.80
CA TYR A 74 16.55 -1.43 -2.42
C TYR A 74 17.19 -0.04 -2.29
N ASN A 75 18.48 0.04 -1.93
CA ASN A 75 19.29 1.22 -2.25
C ASN A 75 19.82 1.16 -3.69
N ASN A 76 19.79 -0.03 -4.32
CA ASN A 76 20.09 -0.20 -5.74
C ASN A 76 18.85 0.08 -6.61
N ILE A 77 18.98 1.04 -7.53
CA ILE A 77 17.89 1.45 -8.43
C ILE A 77 17.34 0.31 -9.31
N SER A 78 18.17 -0.65 -9.71
CA SER A 78 17.74 -1.80 -10.52
C SER A 78 16.83 -2.72 -9.71
N SER A 79 17.11 -2.91 -8.41
CA SER A 79 16.23 -3.63 -7.49
C SER A 79 14.89 -2.93 -7.30
N CYS A 80 14.91 -1.59 -7.17
CA CYS A 80 13.69 -0.80 -7.09
C CYS A 80 12.82 -0.92 -8.34
N ILE A 81 13.42 -0.78 -9.53
CA ILE A 81 12.72 -0.94 -10.81
C ILE A 81 12.21 -2.37 -10.97
N GLY A 82 13.01 -3.37 -10.59
CA GLY A 82 12.59 -4.78 -10.59
C GLY A 82 11.37 -5.01 -9.71
N TYR A 83 11.35 -4.46 -8.49
CA TYR A 83 10.19 -4.58 -7.60
C TYR A 83 8.95 -3.85 -8.16
N LEU A 84 9.13 -2.64 -8.70
CA LEU A 84 8.07 -1.87 -9.32
C LEU A 84 7.40 -2.66 -10.45
N HIS A 85 8.18 -3.27 -11.34
CA HIS A 85 7.64 -4.14 -12.38
C HIS A 85 6.95 -5.37 -11.77
N GLN A 86 7.64 -6.08 -10.88
CA GLN A 86 7.23 -7.42 -10.46
C GLN A 86 6.01 -7.41 -9.54
N TYR A 87 5.94 -6.51 -8.57
CA TYR A 87 5.02 -6.59 -7.43
C TYR A 87 4.07 -5.39 -7.28
N ALA A 88 4.54 -4.18 -7.60
CA ALA A 88 3.79 -2.96 -7.29
C ALA A 88 2.38 -2.89 -7.92
N PRO A 89 2.14 -3.28 -9.19
CA PRO A 89 0.79 -3.29 -9.78
C PRO A 89 -0.20 -4.13 -8.98
N CYS A 90 0.18 -5.37 -8.66
CA CYS A 90 -0.71 -6.30 -7.96
C CYS A 90 -0.96 -5.87 -6.52
N HIS A 91 0.06 -5.31 -5.85
CA HIS A 91 -0.08 -4.80 -4.49
C HIS A 91 -0.95 -3.53 -4.44
N SER A 92 -0.80 -2.60 -5.37
CA SER A 92 -1.71 -1.45 -5.49
C SER A 92 -3.15 -1.87 -5.79
N CYS A 93 -3.37 -2.82 -6.70
CA CYS A 93 -4.71 -3.34 -7.00
C CYS A 93 -5.36 -4.01 -5.77
N MET A 94 -4.57 -4.72 -4.97
CA MET A 94 -5.01 -5.30 -3.69
C MET A 94 -5.44 -4.20 -2.71
N VAL A 95 -4.60 -3.18 -2.49
CA VAL A 95 -4.94 -2.06 -1.59
C VAL A 95 -6.17 -1.31 -2.11
N TYR A 96 -6.24 -1.03 -3.42
CA TYR A 96 -7.41 -0.43 -4.04
C TYR A 96 -8.68 -1.22 -3.73
N ALA A 97 -8.69 -2.53 -3.97
CA ALA A 97 -9.88 -3.36 -3.73
C ALA A 97 -10.32 -3.35 -2.26
N ILE A 98 -9.37 -3.46 -1.33
CA ILE A 98 -9.64 -3.47 0.12
C ILE A 98 -10.17 -2.11 0.57
N ILE A 99 -9.50 -1.02 0.21
CA ILE A 99 -9.89 0.33 0.63
C ILE A 99 -11.20 0.74 -0.04
N HIS A 100 -11.40 0.41 -1.31
CA HIS A 100 -12.62 0.74 -2.03
C HIS A 100 -13.86 0.17 -1.32
N GLU A 101 -13.75 -1.05 -0.79
CA GLU A 101 -14.79 -1.68 0.02
C GLU A 101 -14.88 -1.03 1.42
N LEU A 102 -13.76 -0.95 2.14
CA LEU A 102 -13.70 -0.44 3.52
C LEU A 102 -14.26 1.00 3.62
N TRP A 103 -13.87 1.89 2.71
CA TRP A 103 -14.22 3.31 2.75
C TRP A 103 -15.70 3.59 2.49
N ARG A 104 -16.43 2.59 1.97
CA ARG A 104 -17.87 2.62 1.71
C ARG A 104 -18.70 1.97 2.82
N GLN A 105 -18.05 1.32 3.79
CA GLN A 105 -18.76 0.76 4.93
C GLN A 105 -19.32 1.88 5.83
N PRO A 106 -20.50 1.67 6.45
CA PRO A 106 -21.09 2.61 7.40
C PRO A 106 -20.41 2.53 8.79
N LEU A 107 -19.08 2.40 8.81
CA LEU A 107 -18.30 2.39 10.05
C LEU A 107 -18.11 3.82 10.53
N ILE A 108 -18.42 4.07 11.80
CA ILE A 108 -18.39 5.42 12.37
C ILE A 108 -16.99 6.03 12.32
N GLU A 109 -15.94 5.22 12.48
CA GLU A 109 -14.55 5.67 12.44
C GLU A 109 -14.14 6.10 11.03
N ILE A 110 -14.57 5.36 10.01
CA ILE A 110 -14.37 5.72 8.60
C ILE A 110 -15.18 6.97 8.23
N PHE A 111 -16.41 7.08 8.74
CA PHE A 111 -17.20 8.30 8.59
C PHE A 111 -16.48 9.52 9.17
N TYR A 112 -15.93 9.42 10.38
CA TYR A 112 -15.17 10.50 11.00
C TYR A 112 -13.95 10.93 10.18
N LEU A 113 -13.24 10.00 9.53
CA LEU A 113 -12.14 10.37 8.65
C LEU A 113 -12.59 11.18 7.43
N ARG A 114 -13.75 10.85 6.85
CA ARG A 114 -14.29 11.52 5.66
C ARG A 114 -14.79 12.94 5.92
N ILE A 115 -15.11 13.30 7.17
CA ILE A 115 -15.56 14.65 7.51
C ILE A 115 -14.43 15.58 7.97
N LYS A 116 -13.20 15.08 8.06
CA LYS A 116 -12.05 15.89 8.40
C LYS A 116 -11.61 16.75 7.22
N ASN A 117 -11.21 17.98 7.49
CA ASN A 117 -10.57 18.84 6.50
C ASN A 117 -9.17 18.34 6.10
N THR A 118 -8.42 17.80 7.07
CA THR A 118 -7.05 17.32 6.88
C THR A 118 -6.94 15.87 7.35
N LEU A 119 -6.35 15.01 6.51
CA LEU A 119 -6.08 13.61 6.80
C LEU A 119 -4.57 13.35 6.82
N ASN A 120 -4.02 12.92 7.95
CA ASN A 120 -2.63 12.50 8.09
C ASN A 120 -2.55 10.97 7.97
N VAL A 121 -1.81 10.50 6.98
CA VAL A 121 -1.68 9.08 6.64
C VAL A 121 -0.20 8.70 6.69
N THR A 122 0.12 7.57 7.32
CA THR A 122 1.47 7.04 7.36
C THR A 122 1.51 5.63 6.78
N PHE A 123 2.40 5.40 5.81
CA PHE A 123 2.65 4.10 5.21
C PHE A 123 3.98 3.55 5.75
N ILE A 124 3.94 2.46 6.52
CA ILE A 124 5.13 1.84 7.11
C ILE A 124 5.51 0.58 6.34
N GLY A 125 6.80 0.46 6.00
CA GLY A 125 7.29 -0.53 5.05
C GLY A 125 6.79 -0.21 3.65
N SER A 126 6.75 1.08 3.30
CA SER A 126 6.01 1.57 2.15
C SER A 126 6.60 1.16 0.80
N GLY A 127 7.86 0.74 0.77
CA GLY A 127 8.61 0.51 -0.46
C GLY A 127 8.45 1.69 -1.44
N PRO A 128 8.04 1.44 -2.70
CA PRO A 128 7.89 2.49 -3.72
C PRO A 128 6.64 3.38 -3.56
N GLY A 129 5.83 3.18 -2.52
CA GLY A 129 4.58 3.91 -2.31
C GLY A 129 3.38 3.29 -3.03
N ASN A 130 3.41 1.98 -3.31
CA ASN A 130 2.32 1.32 -4.03
C ASN A 130 1.00 1.30 -3.26
N ASP A 131 1.06 1.29 -1.95
CA ASP A 131 -0.13 1.34 -1.10
C ASP A 131 -0.86 2.68 -1.26
N PHE A 132 -0.09 3.76 -1.43
CA PHE A 132 -0.62 5.09 -1.62
C PHE A 132 -1.34 5.23 -2.97
N VAL A 133 -0.80 4.65 -4.05
CA VAL A 133 -1.49 4.60 -5.36
C VAL A 133 -2.85 3.91 -5.22
N GLY A 134 -2.89 2.71 -4.63
CA GLY A 134 -4.14 1.97 -4.43
C GLY A 134 -5.12 2.69 -3.50
N PHE A 135 -4.61 3.31 -2.44
CA PHE A 135 -5.39 4.09 -1.49
C PHE A 135 -6.05 5.28 -2.19
N LEU A 136 -5.29 6.12 -2.90
CA LEU A 136 -5.85 7.26 -3.62
C LEU A 136 -6.89 6.84 -4.66
N SER A 137 -6.60 5.81 -5.46
CA SER A 137 -7.55 5.28 -6.43
C SER A 137 -8.88 4.88 -5.78
N ALA A 138 -8.85 4.36 -4.56
CA ALA A 138 -10.05 3.93 -3.83
C ALA A 138 -10.89 5.09 -3.27
N LEU A 139 -10.27 6.25 -3.03
CA LEU A 139 -10.92 7.44 -2.48
C LEU A 139 -11.78 8.19 -3.50
N GLN A 140 -11.67 7.86 -4.79
CA GLN A 140 -12.48 8.53 -5.80
C GLN A 140 -13.98 8.37 -5.50
N GLY A 141 -14.67 9.51 -5.47
CA GLY A 141 -16.09 9.61 -5.11
C GLY A 141 -16.40 9.45 -3.62
N THR A 142 -15.39 9.29 -2.76
CA THR A 142 -15.58 9.05 -1.31
C THR A 142 -14.71 9.93 -0.40
N LEU A 143 -14.08 10.97 -0.96
CA LEU A 143 -13.25 11.94 -0.22
C LEU A 143 -13.98 12.70 0.89
N GLY A 144 -15.31 12.88 0.76
CA GLY A 144 -16.09 13.68 1.71
C GLY A 144 -15.60 15.13 1.77
N PHE A 145 -15.24 15.59 2.96
CA PHE A 145 -14.76 16.94 3.27
C PHE A 145 -13.23 17.04 3.36
N VAL A 146 -12.50 15.99 3.00
CA VAL A 146 -11.03 16.00 3.00
C VAL A 146 -10.53 16.92 1.88
N LEU A 147 -9.92 18.04 2.27
CA LEU A 147 -9.29 19.00 1.36
C LEU A 147 -7.75 18.90 1.36
N ASN A 148 -7.17 18.40 2.45
CA ASN A 148 -5.75 18.26 2.62
C ASN A 148 -5.38 16.84 3.05
N MET A 149 -4.29 16.31 2.50
CA MET A 149 -3.72 15.04 2.92
C MET A 149 -2.22 15.20 3.16
N ASN A 150 -1.78 14.88 4.38
CA ASN A 150 -0.36 14.81 4.70
C ASN A 150 0.03 13.33 4.74
N VAL A 151 0.97 12.93 3.90
CA VAL A 151 1.38 11.54 3.73
C VAL A 151 2.83 11.39 4.14
N THR A 152 3.09 10.48 5.08
CA THR A 152 4.45 10.11 5.48
C THR A 152 4.73 8.68 5.03
N PHE A 153 5.73 8.50 4.18
CA PHE A 153 6.26 7.19 3.80
C PHE A 153 7.40 6.82 4.74
N VAL A 154 7.41 5.59 5.23
CA VAL A 154 8.41 5.12 6.20
C VAL A 154 8.98 3.81 5.72
N ASP A 155 10.29 3.76 5.51
CA ASP A 155 11.00 2.53 5.14
C ASP A 155 12.42 2.54 5.71
N LYS A 156 13.02 1.35 5.90
CA LYS A 156 14.41 1.25 6.38
C LYS A 156 15.43 1.54 5.27
N MET A 157 15.04 1.38 4.00
CA MET A 157 15.91 1.58 2.84
C MET A 157 15.69 2.94 2.21
N GLN A 158 16.75 3.76 2.13
CA GLN A 158 16.67 5.13 1.63
C GLN A 158 16.40 5.17 0.12
N GLY A 159 16.85 4.17 -0.64
CA GLY A 159 16.68 4.17 -2.10
C GLY A 159 15.23 4.22 -2.57
N TRP A 160 14.27 3.92 -1.69
CA TRP A 160 12.84 4.13 -1.98
C TRP A 160 12.41 5.58 -2.08
N GLU A 161 13.11 6.52 -1.42
CA GLU A 161 12.70 7.93 -1.40
C GLU A 161 12.57 8.50 -2.82
N ASN A 162 13.59 8.29 -3.66
CA ASN A 162 13.58 8.75 -5.05
C ASN A 162 12.43 8.13 -5.86
N ILE A 163 12.10 6.87 -5.56
CA ILE A 163 11.01 6.16 -6.23
C ILE A 163 9.66 6.71 -5.80
N VAL A 164 9.47 6.91 -4.49
CA VAL A 164 8.27 7.53 -3.94
C VAL A 164 8.09 8.90 -4.58
N LEU A 165 9.12 9.75 -4.62
CA LEU A 165 9.03 11.08 -5.24
C LEU A 165 8.64 11.01 -6.73
N ALA A 166 9.19 10.07 -7.49
CA ALA A 166 8.79 9.84 -8.89
C ALA A 166 7.34 9.34 -9.02
N THR A 167 6.90 8.44 -8.15
CA THR A 167 5.50 7.99 -8.06
C THR A 167 4.57 9.19 -7.83
N ILE A 168 4.90 10.05 -6.86
CA ILE A 168 4.11 11.25 -6.53
C ILE A 168 4.08 12.25 -7.70
N GLU A 169 5.23 12.49 -8.33
CA GLU A 169 5.35 13.36 -9.50
C GLU A 169 4.45 12.88 -10.65
N LYS A 170 4.50 11.58 -10.97
CA LYS A 170 3.69 11.00 -12.03
C LYS A 170 2.19 11.04 -11.70
N LEU A 171 1.80 10.79 -10.45
CA LEU A 171 0.40 10.92 -10.02
C LEU A 171 -0.10 12.36 -10.15
N ARG A 172 0.70 13.35 -9.75
CA ARG A 172 0.38 14.78 -9.87
C ARG A 172 0.20 15.21 -11.33
N ASN A 173 0.99 14.62 -12.24
CA ASN A 173 0.94 14.90 -13.67
C ASN A 173 -0.13 14.10 -14.43
N GLY A 174 -0.96 13.32 -13.72
CA GLY A 174 -2.12 12.64 -14.29
C GLY A 174 -1.90 11.20 -14.76
N GLY A 175 -0.95 10.47 -14.16
CA GLY A 175 -0.56 9.15 -14.65
C GLY A 175 -1.46 7.96 -14.24
N CYS A 176 -2.50 8.12 -13.41
CA CYS A 176 -3.21 6.96 -12.84
C CYS A 176 -4.70 7.20 -12.55
N GLY A 177 -5.56 6.92 -13.54
CA GLY A 177 -7.00 6.68 -13.36
C GLY A 177 -7.69 7.52 -12.29
N ASN A 178 -8.27 6.85 -11.30
CA ASN A 178 -8.96 7.51 -10.18
C ASN A 178 -8.03 8.32 -9.28
N ALA A 179 -6.78 7.88 -9.08
CA ALA A 179 -5.82 8.57 -8.21
C ALA A 179 -5.48 9.98 -8.73
N GLU A 180 -5.36 10.16 -10.04
CA GLU A 180 -5.21 11.48 -10.67
C GLU A 180 -6.38 12.41 -10.30
N ASN A 181 -7.61 11.92 -10.42
CA ASN A 181 -8.80 12.70 -10.15
C ASN A 181 -8.87 13.16 -8.69
N VAL A 182 -8.41 12.31 -7.77
CA VAL A 182 -8.27 12.68 -6.36
C VAL A 182 -7.18 13.73 -6.18
N TYR A 183 -6.01 13.54 -6.79
CA TYR A 183 -4.89 14.50 -6.71
C TYR A 183 -5.27 15.91 -7.17
N LYS A 184 -6.11 16.03 -8.19
CA LYS A 184 -6.58 17.34 -8.69
C LYS A 184 -7.54 18.05 -7.71
N ARG A 185 -8.16 17.31 -6.78
CA ARG A 185 -9.21 17.82 -5.88
C ARG A 185 -8.70 18.19 -4.49
N ILE A 186 -7.60 17.58 -4.06
CA ILE A 186 -7.07 17.77 -2.71
C ILE A 186 -5.59 18.17 -2.74
N ASN A 187 -5.18 18.92 -1.74
CA ASN A 187 -3.78 19.24 -1.54
C ASN A 187 -3.06 18.08 -0.85
N VAL A 188 -2.17 17.40 -1.57
CA VAL A 188 -1.37 16.30 -1.01
C VAL A 188 0.07 16.76 -0.74
N LYS A 189 0.46 16.73 0.54
CA LYS A 189 1.84 16.93 0.98
C LYS A 189 2.45 15.57 1.32
N VAL A 190 3.70 15.38 0.92
CA VAL A 190 4.40 14.09 1.08
C VAL A 190 5.74 14.31 1.78
N SER A 191 6.07 13.42 2.70
CA SER A 191 7.40 13.28 3.29
C SER A 191 7.85 11.82 3.28
N PHE A 192 9.16 11.60 3.31
CA PHE A 192 9.77 10.29 3.47
C PHE A 192 10.61 10.28 4.75
N LEU A 193 10.49 9.21 5.53
CA LEU A 193 11.24 9.02 6.77
C LEU A 193 11.95 7.67 6.75
N LYS A 194 13.29 7.71 6.80
CA LYS A 194 14.09 6.50 6.94
C LYS A 194 14.04 5.98 8.36
N SER A 195 13.35 4.87 8.59
CA SER A 195 13.27 4.27 9.92
C SER A 195 13.14 2.76 9.84
N ASP A 196 13.90 2.06 10.68
CA ASP A 196 13.79 0.61 10.88
C ASP A 196 12.90 0.31 12.08
N ILE A 197 11.67 -0.14 11.80
CA ILE A 197 10.68 -0.42 12.85
C ILE A 197 11.04 -1.62 13.73
N THR A 198 12.01 -2.46 13.34
CA THR A 198 12.40 -3.65 14.12
C THR A 198 13.33 -3.33 15.30
N LYS A 199 13.97 -2.15 15.30
CA LYS A 199 14.96 -1.75 16.30
C LYS A 199 14.32 -1.08 17.53
N ILE A 200 14.07 -1.85 18.59
CA ILE A 200 13.43 -1.37 19.85
C ILE A 200 14.28 -0.34 20.58
N ALA A 201 15.59 -0.57 20.71
CA ALA A 201 16.47 0.27 21.54
C ALA A 201 16.69 1.68 20.95
N LEU A 202 16.41 1.86 19.67
CA LEU A 202 16.64 3.10 18.92
C LEU A 202 15.41 3.42 18.07
N PHE A 203 14.21 3.32 18.66
CA PHE A 203 13.01 3.65 17.91
C PHE A 203 13.02 5.14 17.53
N ASP A 204 12.93 5.40 16.24
CA ASP A 204 13.15 6.72 15.64
C ASP A 204 12.20 7.78 16.23
N GLN A 205 12.76 8.87 16.77
CA GLN A 205 11.98 9.93 17.41
C GLN A 205 11.07 10.67 16.43
N ALA A 206 11.50 10.86 15.18
CA ALA A 206 10.68 11.50 14.16
C ALA A 206 9.48 10.60 13.80
N LEU A 207 9.67 9.28 13.75
CA LEU A 207 8.56 8.33 13.56
C LEU A 207 7.59 8.36 14.73
N GLN A 208 8.09 8.41 15.97
CA GLN A 208 7.25 8.55 17.16
C GLN A 208 6.39 9.81 17.10
N ILE A 209 6.98 10.95 16.75
CA ILE A 209 6.27 12.23 16.61
C ILE A 209 5.21 12.15 15.51
N ASN A 210 5.57 11.59 14.35
CA ASN A 210 4.65 11.41 13.23
C ASN A 210 3.45 10.49 13.59
N LEU A 211 3.68 9.39 14.34
CA LEU A 211 2.62 8.48 14.77
C LEU A 211 1.62 9.14 15.75
N LYS A 212 2.07 10.10 16.56
CA LYS A 212 1.20 10.85 17.48
C LYS A 212 0.21 11.76 16.75
N THR A 213 0.48 12.13 15.50
CA THR A 213 -0.41 13.00 14.70
C THR A 213 -1.18 12.23 13.62
N THR A 214 -0.72 11.03 13.26
CA THR A 214 -1.30 10.19 12.20
C THR A 214 -2.74 9.75 12.51
N GLU A 215 -3.66 9.92 11.56
CA GLU A 215 -5.01 9.33 11.62
C GLU A 215 -5.04 7.89 11.15
N VAL A 216 -4.33 7.57 10.06
CA VAL A 216 -4.37 6.26 9.43
C VAL A 216 -2.95 5.74 9.24
N VAL A 217 -2.65 4.60 9.85
CA VAL A 217 -1.37 3.89 9.68
C VAL A 217 -1.62 2.67 8.80
N PHE A 218 -0.83 2.52 7.74
CA PHE A 218 -0.83 1.37 6.87
C PHE A 218 0.39 0.48 7.15
N LEU A 219 0.14 -0.82 7.26
CA LEU A 219 1.13 -1.89 7.24
C LEU A 219 0.71 -2.89 6.15
N VAL A 220 1.18 -2.68 4.93
CA VAL A 220 0.85 -3.53 3.77
C VAL A 220 2.08 -4.34 3.39
N LYS A 221 1.98 -5.68 3.48
CA LYS A 221 3.08 -6.62 3.18
C LYS A 221 4.39 -6.37 3.96
N ALA A 222 4.38 -5.48 4.95
CA ALA A 222 5.56 -5.12 5.72
C ALA A 222 5.96 -6.25 6.68
N LEU A 223 4.99 -6.85 7.40
CA LEU A 223 5.31 -7.86 8.42
C LEU A 223 5.65 -9.21 7.79
N SER A 224 5.12 -9.59 6.63
CA SER A 224 5.54 -10.83 5.95
C SER A 224 7.02 -10.83 5.57
N THR A 225 7.62 -9.64 5.40
CA THR A 225 9.06 -9.48 5.14
C THR A 225 9.92 -9.24 6.37
N ILE A 226 9.31 -9.19 7.56
CA ILE A 226 10.03 -9.06 8.83
C ILE A 226 10.18 -10.45 9.45
N PRO A 227 11.39 -10.83 9.91
CA PRO A 227 11.59 -12.11 10.58
C PRO A 227 10.66 -12.30 11.77
N ASP A 228 10.16 -13.52 11.98
CA ASP A 228 9.10 -13.82 12.96
C ASP A 228 9.43 -13.32 14.37
N GLU A 229 10.69 -13.42 14.79
CA GLU A 229 11.19 -12.96 16.09
C GLU A 229 11.15 -11.43 16.28
N TYR A 230 11.09 -10.65 15.20
CA TYR A 230 11.04 -9.19 15.24
C TYR A 230 9.63 -8.61 14.97
N LYS A 231 8.64 -9.45 14.65
CA LYS A 231 7.27 -8.95 14.37
C LYS A 231 6.63 -8.31 15.60
N HIS A 232 6.81 -8.95 16.77
CA HIS A 232 6.26 -8.42 18.03
C HIS A 232 6.91 -7.10 18.43
N SER A 233 8.24 -7.00 18.26
CA SER A 233 8.96 -5.76 18.56
C SER A 233 8.56 -4.63 17.63
N ALA A 234 8.42 -4.91 16.33
CA ALA A 234 7.94 -3.93 15.35
C ALA A 234 6.55 -3.37 15.73
N LEU A 235 5.63 -4.24 16.10
CA LEU A 235 4.29 -3.83 16.54
C LEU A 235 4.31 -3.05 17.87
N LYS A 236 5.16 -3.44 18.81
CA LYS A 236 5.39 -2.69 20.07
C LYS A 236 6.01 -1.33 19.85
N ASN A 237 6.74 -1.12 18.76
CA ASN A 237 7.26 0.20 18.40
C ASN A 237 6.16 1.08 17.81
N ILE A 238 5.22 0.53 17.05
CA ILE A 238 4.20 1.33 16.35
C ILE A 238 3.00 1.65 17.26
N ILE A 239 2.33 0.63 17.78
CA ILE A 239 1.01 0.75 18.41
C ILE A 239 0.97 1.68 19.63
N PRO A 240 1.96 1.68 20.55
CA PRO A 240 1.94 2.59 21.70
C PRO A 240 2.08 4.07 21.32
N HIS A 241 2.67 4.39 20.17
CA HIS A 241 2.93 5.76 19.73
C HIS A 241 1.83 6.32 18.82
N MET A 242 0.88 5.48 18.39
CA MET A 242 -0.32 5.93 17.71
C MET A 242 -1.23 6.72 18.66
N LYS A 243 -1.84 7.80 18.17
CA LYS A 243 -2.86 8.52 18.94
C LYS A 243 -4.12 7.67 19.15
N PRO A 244 -4.85 7.84 20.28
CA PRO A 244 -6.17 7.26 20.46
C PRO A 244 -7.11 7.62 19.31
N GLY A 245 -7.92 6.67 18.86
CA GLY A 245 -8.82 6.81 17.71
C GLY A 245 -8.14 6.70 16.34
N ALA A 246 -6.80 6.59 16.26
CA ALA A 246 -6.13 6.32 14.98
C ALA A 246 -6.50 4.93 14.45
N ILE A 247 -6.62 4.83 13.14
CA ILE A 247 -6.91 3.59 12.42
C ILE A 247 -5.61 2.92 11.99
N LEU A 248 -5.44 1.65 12.32
CA LEU A 248 -4.40 0.79 11.79
C LEU A 248 -4.99 -0.13 10.73
N ILE A 249 -4.54 -0.01 9.49
CA ILE A 249 -4.91 -0.88 8.37
C ILE A 249 -3.77 -1.85 8.12
N PHE A 250 -4.04 -3.12 8.37
CA PHE A 250 -3.10 -4.22 8.20
C PHE A 250 -3.51 -5.06 6.98
N ILE A 251 -2.62 -5.23 6.01
CA ILE A 251 -2.86 -6.03 4.80
C ILE A 251 -1.66 -6.93 4.56
N ASP A 252 -1.73 -8.20 4.93
CA ASP A 252 -0.58 -9.10 4.82
C ASP A 252 -0.94 -10.59 4.63
N CYS A 253 0.02 -11.43 4.25
CA CYS A 253 -0.15 -12.89 4.24
C CYS A 253 1.21 -13.60 4.36
N PRO A 254 1.39 -14.52 5.35
CA PRO A 254 0.41 -14.90 6.36
C PRO A 254 0.17 -13.80 7.40
N TYR A 255 -1.04 -13.75 7.96
CA TYR A 255 -1.37 -12.84 9.06
C TYR A 255 -0.54 -13.20 10.31
N PRO A 256 0.12 -12.23 10.96
CA PRO A 256 0.99 -12.49 12.10
C PRO A 256 0.15 -12.78 13.34
N HIS A 257 0.30 -13.97 13.91
CA HIS A 257 -0.39 -14.40 15.14
C HIS A 257 -0.11 -13.45 16.32
N GLN A 258 1.02 -12.74 16.31
CA GLN A 258 1.45 -11.79 17.34
C GLN A 258 0.46 -10.63 17.54
N LEU A 259 -0.33 -10.24 16.53
CA LEU A 259 -1.33 -9.17 16.69
C LEU A 259 -2.39 -9.51 17.74
N SER A 260 -2.70 -10.80 17.96
CA SER A 260 -3.65 -11.24 19.00
C SER A 260 -3.20 -10.84 20.41
N THR A 261 -1.90 -10.71 20.64
CA THR A 261 -1.33 -10.33 21.93
C THR A 261 -1.46 -8.83 22.25
N LEU A 262 -1.86 -8.02 21.26
CA LEU A 262 -1.98 -6.56 21.38
C LEU A 262 -3.44 -6.09 21.38
N ASN A 263 -4.40 -7.02 21.45
CA ASN A 263 -5.84 -6.77 21.43
C ASN A 263 -6.32 -5.80 22.53
N PHE A 264 -5.62 -5.70 23.67
CA PHE A 264 -6.00 -4.76 24.73
C PHE A 264 -5.78 -3.28 24.36
N ARG A 265 -5.05 -2.99 23.28
CA ARG A 265 -4.79 -1.62 22.80
C ARG A 265 -5.50 -1.29 21.48
N LEU A 266 -6.11 -2.28 20.86
CA LEU A 266 -6.65 -2.20 19.50
C LEU A 266 -8.02 -2.88 19.45
N ARG A 267 -9.03 -2.16 18.99
CA ARG A 267 -10.36 -2.72 18.70
C ARG A 267 -10.47 -3.02 17.21
N GLU A 268 -10.72 -4.27 16.85
CA GLU A 268 -10.99 -4.64 15.46
C GLU A 268 -12.33 -4.05 15.01
N ILE A 269 -12.36 -3.43 13.82
CA ILE A 269 -13.56 -2.83 13.23
C ILE A 269 -13.89 -3.37 11.83
N TYR A 270 -12.95 -4.08 11.20
CA TYR A 270 -13.14 -4.73 9.91
C TYR A 270 -12.13 -5.86 9.73
N GLN A 271 -12.56 -6.93 9.09
CA GLN A 271 -11.68 -8.01 8.65
C GLN A 271 -12.15 -8.63 7.33
N LYS A 272 -11.18 -9.08 6.54
CA LYS A 272 -11.38 -9.84 5.31
C LYS A 272 -10.22 -10.81 5.11
N MET A 273 -10.48 -12.10 5.23
CA MET A 273 -9.45 -13.13 5.29
C MET A 273 -9.33 -13.91 3.97
N ASN A 274 -8.12 -14.41 3.69
CA ASN A 274 -7.72 -15.30 2.60
C ASN A 274 -8.25 -14.87 1.22
N THR A 275 -8.28 -13.57 0.96
CA THR A 275 -8.81 -13.04 -0.29
C THR A 275 -7.75 -13.06 -1.37
N LYS A 276 -8.15 -13.50 -2.56
CA LYS A 276 -7.33 -13.45 -3.77
C LYS A 276 -7.60 -12.13 -4.48
N TYR A 277 -6.53 -11.44 -4.84
CA TYR A 277 -6.57 -10.20 -5.62
C TYR A 277 -5.88 -10.44 -6.96
N THR A 278 -6.35 -9.72 -7.98
CA THR A 278 -5.86 -9.83 -9.34
C THR A 278 -5.44 -8.47 -9.89
N CYS A 279 -4.51 -8.48 -10.83
CA CYS A 279 -4.18 -7.34 -11.68
C CYS A 279 -3.82 -7.80 -13.09
N SER A 280 -3.72 -6.86 -14.01
CA SER A 280 -3.35 -7.12 -15.39
C SER A 280 -1.90 -7.57 -15.53
N SER A 281 -1.67 -8.45 -16.50
CA SER A 281 -0.33 -8.94 -16.83
C SER A 281 0.41 -7.97 -17.74
N ARG A 282 1.68 -7.74 -17.44
CA ARG A 282 2.64 -6.94 -18.20
C ARG A 282 3.95 -7.72 -18.27
N THR A 283 4.60 -7.72 -19.43
CA THR A 283 5.86 -8.44 -19.65
C THR A 283 6.96 -7.43 -19.98
N ARG A 284 8.04 -7.42 -19.19
CA ARG A 284 9.23 -6.60 -19.44
C ARG A 284 10.47 -7.32 -18.92
N PHE A 285 11.62 -7.01 -19.54
CA PHE A 285 12.91 -7.59 -19.17
C PHE A 285 12.91 -9.13 -19.15
N GLY A 286 12.05 -9.77 -19.95
CA GLY A 286 11.88 -11.23 -19.94
C GLY A 286 10.98 -11.79 -18.83
N HIS A 287 10.47 -10.96 -17.92
CA HIS A 287 9.63 -11.37 -16.79
C HIS A 287 8.20 -10.86 -16.91
N LYS A 288 7.24 -11.69 -16.51
CA LYS A 288 5.86 -11.27 -16.25
C LYS A 288 5.74 -10.80 -14.81
N ASN A 289 5.11 -9.64 -14.61
CA ASN A 289 4.70 -9.23 -13.28
C ASN A 289 3.77 -10.27 -12.64
N ILE A 290 3.69 -10.28 -11.30
CA ILE A 290 2.68 -11.11 -10.64
C ILE A 290 1.29 -10.55 -10.98
N THR A 291 0.36 -11.43 -11.32
CA THR A 291 -1.02 -11.07 -11.66
C THR A 291 -2.01 -11.43 -10.56
N ARG A 292 -1.52 -12.11 -9.53
CA ARG A 292 -2.33 -12.62 -8.42
C ARG A 292 -1.54 -12.54 -7.12
N CYS A 293 -2.19 -12.08 -6.07
CA CYS A 293 -1.68 -12.18 -4.72
C CYS A 293 -2.80 -12.58 -3.75
N ARG A 294 -2.40 -13.00 -2.55
CA ARG A 294 -3.32 -13.25 -1.43
C ARG A 294 -2.98 -12.33 -0.27
N ALA A 295 -3.99 -11.84 0.41
CA ALA A 295 -3.82 -11.10 1.66
C ALA A 295 -5.04 -11.26 2.57
N ASP A 296 -4.74 -11.17 3.86
CA ASP A 296 -5.67 -10.91 4.93
C ASP A 296 -5.65 -9.40 5.19
N ALA A 297 -6.83 -8.78 5.24
CA ALA A 297 -6.99 -7.40 5.64
C ALA A 297 -7.65 -7.35 7.00
N LYS A 298 -7.06 -6.62 7.95
CA LYS A 298 -7.66 -6.32 9.23
C LYS A 298 -7.50 -4.85 9.55
N VAL A 299 -8.53 -4.26 10.14
CA VAL A 299 -8.54 -2.84 10.49
C VAL A 299 -8.86 -2.71 11.96
N PHE A 300 -8.04 -1.94 12.64
CA PHE A 300 -8.16 -1.69 14.06
C PHE A 300 -8.26 -0.20 14.34
N VAL A 301 -8.88 0.12 15.46
CA VAL A 301 -8.87 1.46 16.05
C VAL A 301 -8.05 1.40 17.32
N LYS A 302 -7.13 2.35 17.49
CA LYS A 302 -6.38 2.52 18.74
C LYS A 302 -7.34 2.95 19.85
N ILE A 303 -7.43 2.13 20.90
CA ILE A 303 -8.16 2.46 22.14
C ILE A 303 -7.32 3.45 22.96
#